data_AF-A0A060BLW1-F1
#
_entry.id   AF-A0A060BLW1-F1
#
_cell.length_a   1.000
_cell.length_b   1.000
_cell.length_c   1.000
_cell.angle_alpha   90.00
_cell.angle_beta   90.00
_cell.angle_gamma   90.00
#
_symmetry.space_group_name_H-M   'P 1'
#
loop_
_entity.id
_entity.type
_entity.pdbx_description
1 polymer ?
#
loop_
_entity_poly.entity_id
_entity_poly.type
_entity_poly.pdbx_seq_one_letter_code
_entity_poly.pdbx_strand_id
1 'polypeptide(L)'
;RRTVTPCRRNTTSLQFDPVLGADEDFARLAGQLDALHVQLGGELPPAATGLGPDFILQARHASRFDGLYAMIAVPRKDWDVLPVTGGEWDCLPLRPQAVQTLQQRGVLPDVLGRDGLGWTTPGGWAVTGEVRGADGQPRRWAYRYHGHVLRPVLLWQDP
;
A
#
# COMPACT_ATOMS: atom_id res chain seq x y z
N ARG A 1 -7.77 19.28 30.15
CA ARG A 1 -6.55 19.06 29.34
C ARG A 1 -6.28 17.57 29.22
N ARG A 2 -6.69 16.94 28.12
CA ARG A 2 -6.08 15.70 27.61
C ARG A 2 -6.01 15.88 26.11
N THR A 3 -4.83 16.27 25.64
CA THR A 3 -4.47 16.31 24.23
C THR A 3 -4.52 14.87 23.71
N VAL A 4 -5.56 14.57 22.93
CA VAL A 4 -5.55 13.39 22.06
C VAL A 4 -4.37 13.59 21.12
N THR A 5 -3.34 12.77 21.28
CA THR A 5 -2.21 12.73 20.37
C THR A 5 -2.67 11.87 19.18
N PRO A 6 -2.85 12.42 17.97
CA PRO A 6 -3.21 11.59 16.85
C PRO A 6 -1.95 10.85 16.37
N CYS A 7 -2.12 9.59 16.02
CA CYS A 7 -1.11 8.73 15.39
C CYS A 7 0.00 8.20 16.32
N ARG A 8 -0.35 7.23 17.17
CA ARG A 8 0.63 6.22 17.58
C ARG A 8 0.93 5.39 16.32
N ARG A 9 2.22 5.30 15.96
CA ARG A 9 2.70 4.62 14.75
C ARG A 9 2.20 3.18 14.71
N ASN A 10 1.15 2.92 13.92
CA ASN A 10 0.79 1.56 13.54
C ASN A 10 1.91 1.02 12.66
N THR A 11 2.85 0.37 13.34
CA THR A 11 3.97 -0.32 12.72
C THR A 11 3.42 -1.66 12.28
N THR A 12 3.70 -2.09 11.05
CA THR A 12 3.28 -3.43 10.59
C THR A 12 3.81 -4.47 11.58
N SER A 13 2.90 -5.17 12.25
CA SER A 13 3.14 -6.10 13.33
C SER A 13 2.22 -7.30 13.16
N LEU A 14 2.64 -8.46 13.63
CA LEU A 14 1.76 -9.64 13.77
C LEU A 14 0.87 -9.54 15.02
N GLN A 15 1.12 -8.55 15.88
CA GLN A 15 0.34 -8.31 17.10
C GLN A 15 -0.88 -7.44 16.80
N PHE A 16 -1.93 -7.61 17.60
CA PHE A 16 -3.10 -6.73 17.55
C PHE A 16 -2.73 -5.27 17.84
N ASP A 17 -3.52 -4.35 17.28
CA ASP A 17 -3.46 -2.95 17.69
C ASP A 17 -3.74 -2.86 19.20
N PRO A 18 -2.88 -2.21 20.00
CA PRO A 18 -3.08 -2.10 21.45
C PRO A 18 -4.42 -1.48 21.87
N VAL A 19 -5.10 -0.74 20.98
CA VAL A 19 -6.46 -0.22 21.21
C VAL A 19 -7.52 -1.33 21.20
N LEU A 20 -7.27 -2.42 20.47
CA LEU A 20 -8.18 -3.58 20.37
C LEU A 20 -7.94 -4.63 21.46
N GLY A 21 -6.82 -4.55 22.19
CA GLY A 21 -6.46 -5.46 23.27
C GLY A 21 -5.21 -6.28 22.98
N ALA A 22 -4.91 -7.24 23.86
CA ALA A 22 -3.79 -8.16 23.71
C ALA A 22 -4.24 -9.51 23.10
N ASP A 23 -3.27 -10.32 22.69
CA ASP A 23 -3.51 -11.68 22.18
C ASP A 23 -4.33 -12.54 23.18
N GLU A 24 -4.12 -12.33 24.48
CA GLU A 24 -4.84 -12.98 25.57
C GLU A 24 -6.32 -12.59 25.62
N ASP A 25 -6.65 -11.34 25.29
CA ASP A 25 -8.03 -10.86 25.23
C ASP A 25 -8.75 -11.46 24.02
N PHE A 26 -8.05 -11.55 22.88
CA PHE A 26 -8.56 -12.23 21.70
C PHE A 26 -8.80 -13.72 21.96
N ALA A 27 -7.86 -14.41 22.60
CA ALA A 27 -8.03 -15.82 22.98
C ALA A 27 -9.22 -16.03 23.93
N ARG A 28 -9.42 -15.12 24.90
CA ARG A 28 -10.57 -15.15 25.80
C ARG A 28 -11.88 -14.97 25.05
N LEU A 29 -11.96 -14.00 24.14
CA LEU A 29 -13.12 -13.76 23.29
C LEU A 29 -13.43 -14.99 22.43
N ALA A 30 -12.42 -15.57 21.78
CA ALA A 30 -12.58 -16.77 20.96
C ALA A 30 -13.15 -17.94 21.78
N GLY A 31 -12.65 -18.18 22.99
CA GLY A 31 -13.17 -19.23 23.87
C GLY A 31 -14.61 -18.99 24.33
N GLN A 32 -14.99 -17.73 24.59
CA GLN A 32 -16.38 -17.39 24.94
C GLN A 32 -17.35 -17.62 23.76
N LEU A 33 -16.94 -17.28 22.54
CA LEU A 33 -17.77 -17.46 21.35
C LEU A 33 -17.90 -18.93 20.96
N ASP A 34 -16.82 -19.72 21.10
CA ASP A 34 -16.85 -21.16 20.88
C ASP A 34 -17.83 -21.87 21.85
N ALA A 35 -17.82 -21.47 23.13
CA ALA A 35 -18.79 -21.96 24.12
C ALA A 35 -20.25 -21.61 23.79
N LEU A 36 -20.47 -20.57 22.97
CA LEU A 36 -21.78 -20.17 22.46
C LEU A 36 -22.08 -20.73 21.07
N HIS A 37 -21.22 -21.60 20.53
CA HIS A 37 -21.29 -22.12 19.16
C HIS A 37 -21.33 -21.02 18.08
N VAL A 38 -20.63 -19.91 18.32
CA VAL A 38 -20.48 -18.79 17.38
C VAL A 38 -19.08 -18.82 16.77
N GLN A 39 -19.00 -18.89 15.44
CA GLN A 39 -17.72 -18.85 14.74
C GLN A 39 -17.25 -17.41 14.50
N LEU A 40 -16.00 -17.14 14.85
CA LEU A 40 -15.33 -15.88 14.51
C LEU A 40 -15.00 -15.84 13.01
N GLY A 41 -15.39 -14.75 12.35
CA GLY A 41 -14.95 -14.40 11.00
C GLY A 41 -13.91 -13.28 11.05
N GLY A 42 -12.89 -13.38 10.20
CA GLY A 42 -11.92 -12.32 9.95
C GLY A 42 -11.87 -11.97 8.47
N GLU A 43 -11.31 -10.81 8.16
CA GLU A 43 -10.93 -10.46 6.79
C GLU A 43 -9.43 -10.73 6.63
N LEU A 44 -9.06 -11.53 5.63
CA LEU A 44 -7.71 -11.49 5.09
C LEU A 44 -7.72 -10.42 4.01
N PRO A 45 -7.06 -9.24 4.16
CA PRO A 45 -7.12 -8.19 3.16
C PRO A 45 -6.54 -8.73 1.84
N PRO A 46 -7.36 -9.05 0.82
CA PRO A 46 -6.95 -10.07 -0.16
C PRO A 46 -5.90 -9.63 -1.16
N ALA A 47 -5.42 -8.38 -1.10
CA ALA A 47 -4.50 -7.89 -2.12
C ALA A 47 -3.64 -6.70 -1.70
N ALA A 48 -3.85 -6.08 -0.54
CA ALA A 48 -3.16 -4.84 -0.19
C ALA A 48 -2.70 -4.81 1.27
N THR A 49 -1.44 -4.41 1.46
CA THR A 49 -0.80 -4.27 2.77
C THR A 49 -0.86 -2.81 3.24
N GLY A 50 -0.20 -2.43 4.35
CA GLY A 50 0.16 -1.04 4.61
C GLY A 50 1.47 -0.64 3.90
N LEU A 51 1.90 0.63 4.03
CA LEU A 51 3.28 1.06 3.72
C LEU A 51 4.27 0.54 4.79
N GLY A 52 4.36 -0.79 4.87
CA GLY A 52 5.21 -1.48 5.83
C GLY A 52 6.67 -1.60 5.37
N PRO A 53 7.50 -2.31 6.18
CA PRO A 53 8.89 -2.57 5.85
C PRO A 53 9.10 -3.17 4.46
N ASP A 54 8.26 -4.12 4.03
CA ASP A 54 8.39 -4.78 2.73
C ASP A 54 8.23 -3.80 1.56
N PHE A 55 7.22 -2.91 1.63
CA PHE A 55 7.04 -1.86 0.63
C PHE A 55 8.23 -0.91 0.58
N ILE A 56 8.72 -0.51 1.75
CA ILE A 56 9.89 0.37 1.88
C ILE A 56 11.13 -0.30 1.28
N LEU A 57 11.34 -1.60 1.55
CA LEU A 57 12.49 -2.35 1.06
C LEU A 57 12.42 -2.55 -0.46
N GLN A 58 11.25 -2.87 -1.03
CA GLN A 58 11.08 -2.91 -2.48
C GLN A 58 11.28 -1.53 -3.12
N ALA A 59 10.67 -0.47 -2.56
CA ALA A 59 10.82 0.88 -3.09
C ALA A 59 12.28 1.37 -3.05
N ARG A 60 13.05 0.88 -2.09
CA ARG A 60 14.50 1.11 -2.00
C ARG A 60 15.33 0.17 -2.87
N HIS A 61 14.71 -0.73 -3.62
CA HIS A 61 15.39 -1.72 -4.46
C HIS A 61 16.39 -2.55 -3.64
N ALA A 62 16.00 -2.94 -2.42
CA ALA A 62 16.80 -3.80 -1.56
C ALA A 62 16.86 -5.21 -2.15
N SER A 63 18.02 -5.87 -2.04
CA SER A 63 18.20 -7.23 -2.55
C SER A 63 17.13 -8.18 -1.97
N ARG A 64 16.49 -8.97 -2.85
CA ARG A 64 15.43 -9.94 -2.53
C ARG A 64 14.04 -9.35 -2.21
N PHE A 65 13.84 -8.04 -2.38
CA PHE A 65 12.54 -7.40 -2.20
C PHE A 65 11.94 -6.88 -3.52
N ASP A 66 12.53 -7.22 -4.66
CA ASP A 66 11.95 -6.88 -5.96
C ASP A 66 10.73 -7.78 -6.24
N GLY A 67 9.70 -7.23 -6.88
CA GLY A 67 8.53 -8.00 -7.34
C GLY A 67 7.40 -8.22 -6.33
N LEU A 68 7.49 -7.72 -5.08
CA LEU A 68 6.42 -7.96 -4.08
C LEU A 68 5.12 -7.19 -4.37
N TYR A 69 5.23 -5.96 -4.86
CA TYR A 69 4.12 -5.05 -5.13
C TYR A 69 3.95 -4.79 -6.61
N ALA A 70 2.70 -4.58 -7.02
CA ALA A 70 2.32 -4.15 -8.37
C ALA A 70 2.73 -2.68 -8.57
N MET A 71 4.04 -2.47 -8.79
CA MET A 71 4.67 -1.16 -8.91
C MET A 71 5.70 -1.11 -10.03
N ILE A 72 5.84 0.06 -10.62
CA ILE A 72 6.69 0.34 -11.78
C ILE A 72 7.57 1.55 -11.45
N ALA A 73 8.87 1.42 -11.67
CA ALA A 73 9.79 2.55 -11.54
C ALA A 73 9.53 3.54 -12.67
N VAL A 74 9.14 4.77 -12.33
CA VAL A 74 8.90 5.81 -13.34
C VAL A 74 10.23 6.33 -13.85
N PRO A 75 10.50 6.30 -15.16
CA PRO A 75 11.73 6.84 -15.73
C PRO A 75 11.91 8.32 -15.36
N ARG A 76 13.13 8.76 -15.06
CA ARG A 76 13.40 10.15 -14.66
C ARG A 76 12.92 11.20 -15.66
N LYS A 77 12.95 10.88 -16.96
CA LYS A 77 12.43 11.74 -18.04
C LYS A 77 10.93 12.01 -17.94
N ASP A 78 10.19 11.19 -17.18
CA ASP A 78 8.73 11.25 -17.03
C ASP A 78 8.29 11.78 -15.66
N TRP A 79 9.23 12.27 -14.84
CA TRP A 79 8.92 12.83 -13.52
C TRP A 79 8.17 14.16 -13.57
N ASP A 80 8.18 14.84 -14.72
CA ASP A 80 7.43 16.08 -14.98
C ASP A 80 5.92 15.91 -14.82
N VAL A 81 5.41 14.70 -15.06
CA VAL A 81 3.98 14.37 -14.99
C VAL A 81 3.52 14.09 -13.56
N LEU A 82 4.45 13.77 -12.67
CA LEU A 82 4.16 13.31 -11.32
C LEU A 82 3.87 14.49 -10.39
N PRO A 83 2.97 14.34 -9.40
CA PRO A 83 2.75 15.37 -8.39
C PRO A 83 4.02 15.67 -7.58
N VAL A 84 4.13 16.89 -7.10
CA VAL A 84 5.15 17.30 -6.12
C VAL A 84 4.80 16.69 -4.77
N THR A 85 5.78 16.05 -4.14
CA THR A 85 5.65 15.34 -2.86
C THR A 85 6.55 15.98 -1.81
N GLY A 86 6.14 16.01 -0.55
CA GLY A 86 6.89 16.56 0.57
C GLY A 86 8.02 15.67 1.13
N GLY A 87 8.09 14.39 0.73
CA GLY A 87 9.14 13.46 1.14
C GLY A 87 9.01 12.08 0.49
N GLU A 88 9.95 11.18 0.77
CA GLU A 88 10.02 9.84 0.13
C GLU A 88 8.67 9.08 0.22
N TRP A 89 8.03 9.16 1.39
CA TRP A 89 6.82 8.40 1.74
C TRP A 89 5.54 9.23 1.69
N ASP A 90 5.62 10.46 1.17
CA ASP A 90 4.44 11.27 0.88
C ASP A 90 3.80 10.78 -0.41
N CYS A 91 3.10 9.65 -0.29
CA CYS A 91 2.48 8.99 -1.43
C CYS A 91 1.19 9.70 -1.83
N LEU A 92 1.08 10.07 -3.10
CA LEU A 92 -0.05 10.81 -3.64
C LEU A 92 -0.75 10.03 -4.77
N PRO A 93 -2.08 10.10 -4.87
CA PRO A 93 -2.79 9.49 -6.00
C PRO A 93 -2.44 10.23 -7.30
N LEU A 94 -2.30 9.48 -8.40
CA LEU A 94 -2.16 10.08 -9.72
C LEU A 94 -3.52 10.57 -10.23
N ARG A 95 -3.52 11.80 -10.74
CA ARG A 95 -4.70 12.34 -11.44
C ARG A 95 -4.93 11.57 -12.74
N PRO A 96 -6.19 11.46 -13.22
CA PRO A 96 -6.49 10.77 -14.48
C PRO A 96 -5.65 11.23 -15.67
N GLN A 97 -5.37 12.54 -15.79
CA GLN A 97 -4.53 13.07 -16.87
C GLN A 97 -3.07 12.59 -16.77
N ALA A 98 -2.54 12.46 -15.55
CA ALA A 98 -1.19 11.95 -15.33
C ALA A 98 -1.10 10.46 -15.67
N VAL A 99 -2.10 9.66 -15.28
CA VAL A 99 -2.20 8.24 -15.66
C VAL A 99 -2.24 8.09 -17.18
N GLN A 100 -3.11 8.84 -17.86
CA GLN A 100 -3.23 8.79 -19.32
C GLN A 100 -1.92 9.17 -20.02
N THR A 101 -1.23 10.20 -19.52
CA THR A 101 0.07 10.62 -20.08
C THR A 101 1.12 9.53 -19.90
N LEU A 102 1.21 8.92 -18.72
CA LEU A 102 2.15 7.83 -18.47
C LEU A 102 1.82 6.56 -19.28
N GLN A 103 0.54 6.30 -19.58
CA GLN A 103 0.12 5.24 -20.49
C GLN A 103 0.57 5.53 -21.93
N GLN A 104 0.33 6.74 -22.43
CA GLN A 104 0.76 7.16 -23.77
C GLN A 104 2.29 7.10 -23.94
N ARG A 105 3.04 7.35 -22.87
CA ARG A 105 4.50 7.23 -22.83
C ARG A 105 5.01 5.78 -22.63
N GLY A 106 4.10 4.81 -22.47
CA GLY A 106 4.43 3.40 -22.29
C GLY A 106 4.99 3.05 -20.90
N VAL A 107 4.80 3.91 -19.91
CA VAL A 107 5.26 3.69 -18.53
C VAL A 107 4.24 2.87 -17.73
N LEU A 108 2.95 3.21 -17.86
CA LEU A 108 1.86 2.48 -17.22
C LEU A 108 1.13 1.59 -18.24
N PRO A 109 0.60 0.43 -17.81
CA PRO A 109 -0.24 -0.40 -18.65
C PRO A 109 -1.59 0.27 -18.93
N ASP A 110 -2.30 -0.24 -19.93
CA ASP A 110 -3.67 0.17 -20.24
C ASP A 110 -4.61 0.02 -19.04
N VAL A 111 -5.75 0.72 -19.11
CA VAL A 111 -6.75 0.72 -18.04
C VAL A 111 -7.21 -0.70 -17.77
N LEU A 112 -7.12 -1.12 -16.50
CA LEU A 112 -7.57 -2.43 -16.08
C LEU A 112 -9.10 -2.44 -16.00
N GLY A 113 -9.75 -3.50 -16.51
CA GLY A 113 -11.21 -3.61 -16.50
C GLY A 113 -11.83 -3.46 -15.09
N ARG A 114 -11.09 -3.85 -14.05
CA ARG A 114 -11.47 -3.65 -12.64
C ARG A 114 -11.73 -2.18 -12.30
N ASP A 115 -10.99 -1.25 -12.89
CA ASP A 115 -11.09 0.18 -12.58
C ASP A 115 -12.42 0.80 -13.05
N GLY A 116 -13.13 0.13 -13.97
CA GLY A 116 -14.46 0.53 -14.42
C GLY A 116 -15.61 -0.06 -13.59
N LEU A 117 -15.33 -0.92 -12.61
CA LEU A 117 -16.37 -1.61 -11.85
C LEU A 117 -16.82 -0.76 -10.64
N GLY A 118 -17.96 -0.08 -10.78
CA GLY A 118 -18.51 0.82 -9.76
C GLY A 118 -18.93 0.18 -8.43
N TRP A 119 -18.97 -1.16 -8.34
CA TRP A 119 -19.27 -1.89 -7.10
C TRP A 119 -18.01 -2.33 -6.34
N THR A 120 -16.83 -2.24 -6.95
CA THR A 120 -15.58 -2.63 -6.29
C THR A 120 -15.04 -1.50 -5.42
N THR A 121 -14.29 -1.84 -4.37
CA THR A 121 -13.56 -0.83 -3.60
C THR A 121 -12.67 -0.01 -4.55
N PRO A 122 -12.79 1.34 -4.53
CA PRO A 122 -12.04 2.20 -5.44
C PRO A 122 -10.54 1.92 -5.39
N GLY A 123 -9.88 1.97 -6.54
CA GLY A 123 -8.44 1.80 -6.67
C GLY A 123 -7.88 2.75 -7.70
N GLY A 124 -6.61 2.58 -8.02
CA GLY A 124 -5.94 3.37 -9.04
C GLY A 124 -4.44 3.28 -8.91
N TRP A 125 -3.77 4.30 -9.45
CA TRP A 125 -2.33 4.46 -9.35
C TRP A 125 -1.99 5.58 -8.36
N ALA A 126 -1.05 5.31 -7.47
CA ALA A 126 -0.40 6.30 -6.62
C ALA A 126 1.08 6.37 -6.98
N VAL A 127 1.75 7.43 -6.54
CA VAL A 127 3.19 7.59 -6.71
C VAL A 127 3.86 7.86 -5.38
N THR A 128 5.05 7.32 -5.19
CA THR A 128 5.94 7.71 -4.08
C THR A 128 6.54 9.10 -4.32
N GLY A 129 7.12 9.68 -3.27
CA GLY A 129 8.14 10.71 -3.46
C GLY A 129 9.43 10.13 -4.06
N GLU A 130 10.48 10.94 -4.07
CA GLU A 130 11.82 10.50 -4.46
C GLU A 130 12.42 9.61 -3.37
N VAL A 131 12.31 8.30 -3.53
CA VAL A 131 12.87 7.30 -2.63
C VAL A 131 14.34 7.09 -2.96
N ARG A 132 15.22 7.23 -1.97
CA ARG A 132 16.63 6.85 -2.13
C ARG A 132 16.79 5.34 -2.04
N GLY A 133 17.28 4.73 -3.12
CA GLY A 133 17.59 3.30 -3.16
C GLY A 133 18.73 2.91 -2.23
N ALA A 134 18.83 1.62 -1.92
CA ALA A 134 19.94 1.03 -1.17
C ALA A 134 21.29 1.20 -1.91
N ASP A 135 21.25 1.37 -3.23
CA ASP A 135 22.36 1.74 -4.11
C ASP A 135 22.62 3.27 -4.18
N GLY A 136 21.89 4.07 -3.42
CA GLY A 136 21.98 5.53 -3.39
C GLY A 136 21.25 6.26 -4.52
N GLN A 137 20.69 5.55 -5.50
CA GLN A 137 20.02 6.16 -6.65
C GLN A 137 18.58 6.58 -6.30
N PRO A 138 18.16 7.82 -6.60
CA PRO A 138 16.78 8.24 -6.38
C PRO A 138 15.85 7.60 -7.42
N ARG A 139 14.68 7.16 -6.93
CA ARG A 139 13.62 6.49 -7.68
C ARG A 139 12.26 7.07 -7.30
N ARG A 140 11.32 7.03 -8.24
CA ARG A 140 9.89 7.27 -7.97
C ARG A 140 9.12 6.09 -8.53
N TRP A 141 8.17 5.59 -7.75
CA TRP A 141 7.41 4.40 -8.11
C TRP A 141 5.94 4.75 -8.30
N ALA A 142 5.38 4.37 -9.44
CA ALA A 142 3.94 4.32 -9.62
C ALA A 142 3.46 2.93 -9.19
N TYR A 143 2.47 2.85 -8.31
CA TYR A 143 1.99 1.58 -7.78
C TYR A 143 0.47 1.53 -7.67
N ARG A 144 -0.08 0.33 -7.74
CA ARG A 144 -1.51 0.08 -7.56
C ARG A 144 -1.89 0.14 -6.09
N TYR A 145 -3.02 0.77 -5.77
CA TYR A 145 -3.57 0.80 -4.41
C TYR A 145 -5.03 0.32 -4.35
N HIS A 146 -5.46 -0.09 -3.17
CA HIS A 146 -6.83 -0.54 -2.89
C HIS A 146 -7.48 0.28 -1.78
N GLY A 147 -8.49 1.08 -2.12
CA GLY A 147 -9.24 1.98 -1.23
C GLY A 147 -8.48 3.24 -0.85
N HIS A 148 -7.22 3.12 -0.43
CA HIS A 148 -6.39 4.23 0.03
C HIS A 148 -4.95 4.10 -0.46
N VAL A 149 -4.25 5.21 -0.72
CA VAL A 149 -2.88 5.22 -1.25
C VAL A 149 -1.87 4.53 -0.33
N LEU A 150 -2.15 4.51 0.98
CA LEU A 150 -1.34 3.79 1.97
C LEU A 150 -1.59 2.27 1.98
N ARG A 151 -2.40 1.77 1.04
CA ARG A 151 -2.71 0.36 0.86
C ARG A 151 -2.21 -0.17 -0.49
N PRO A 152 -0.88 -0.31 -0.68
CA PRO A 152 -0.30 -0.81 -1.93
C PRO A 152 -0.68 -2.26 -2.19
N VAL A 153 -0.88 -2.60 -3.46
CA VAL A 153 -1.34 -3.92 -3.91
C VAL A 153 -0.16 -4.84 -4.20
N LEU A 154 -0.20 -6.08 -3.69
CA LEU A 154 0.78 -7.13 -3.97
C LEU A 154 0.74 -7.56 -5.45
N LEU A 155 1.89 -7.93 -6.00
CA LEU A 155 1.99 -8.52 -7.34
C LEU A 155 1.81 -10.04 -7.26
N TRP A 156 0.57 -10.50 -7.40
CA TRP A 156 0.24 -11.94 -7.34
C TRP A 156 0.73 -12.78 -8.54
N GLN A 157 1.32 -12.14 -9.55
CA GLN A 157 1.87 -12.84 -10.71
C GLN A 157 3.32 -13.29 -10.48
N ASP A 158 3.97 -12.79 -9.43
CA ASP A 158 5.30 -13.20 -9.01
C ASP A 158 5.15 -14.21 -7.86
N PRO A 159 5.49 -15.50 -8.07
CA PRO A 159 5.22 -16.59 -7.13
C PRO A 159 6.15 -16.60 -5.91
#